data_AF-A0A2W4V062-F1
#
_entry.id   AF-A0A2W4V062-F1
#
_cell.length_a   1.000
_cell.length_b   1.000
_cell.length_c   1.000
_cell.angle_alpha   90.00
_cell.angle_beta   90.00
_cell.angle_gamma   90.00
#
_symmetry.space_group_name_H-M   'P 1'
#
loop_
_entity.id
_entity.type
_entity.pdbx_description
1 polymer ?
#
loop_
_entity_poly.entity_id
_entity_poly.type
_entity_poly.pdbx_seq_one_letter_code
_entity_poly.pdbx_strand_id
1 'polypeptide(L)'
;MARPTQAHISKTISKGESPFFRDRTLKQTEYYMGAKLLEVGVNPNKGVIYRWKTVDKGSREEWTYSAYWGDSREKIEAEDATEAAGA
;
A
#
# COMPACT_ATOMS: atom_id res chain seq x y z
N MET A 1 3.79 18.95 -15.55
CA MET A 1 2.83 18.07 -14.83
C MET A 1 3.60 17.42 -13.68
N ALA A 2 3.13 17.56 -12.44
CA ALA A 2 3.75 16.87 -11.32
C ALA A 2 3.65 15.36 -11.53
N ARG A 3 4.75 14.63 -11.36
CA ARG A 3 4.73 13.17 -11.43
C ARG A 3 4.02 12.65 -10.18
N PRO A 4 3.15 11.64 -10.28
CA PRO A 4 2.61 11.01 -9.09
C PRO A 4 3.76 10.47 -8.24
N THR A 5 3.69 10.67 -6.93
CA THR A 5 4.66 10.19 -5.92
C THR A 5 4.07 9.09 -5.04
N GLN A 6 2.83 8.66 -5.32
CA GLN A 6 2.13 7.63 -4.58
C GLN A 6 1.15 6.86 -5.46
N ALA A 7 0.86 5.62 -5.09
CA ALA A 7 -0.13 4.75 -5.71
C ALA A 7 -0.88 3.93 -4.65
N HIS A 8 -2.15 3.64 -4.90
CA HIS A 8 -3.00 2.88 -3.99
C HIS A 8 -3.81 1.85 -4.78
N ILE A 9 -3.89 0.62 -4.25
CA ILE A 9 -4.77 -0.43 -4.76
C ILE A 9 -5.60 -0.95 -3.60
N SER A 10 -6.92 -0.82 -3.72
CA SER A 10 -7.87 -1.28 -2.70
C SER A 10 -8.59 -2.56 -3.16
N LYS A 11 -8.79 -3.49 -2.22
CA LYS A 11 -9.56 -4.72 -2.39
C LYS A 11 -10.52 -4.88 -1.23
N THR A 12 -11.76 -5.22 -1.52
CA THR A 12 -12.74 -5.60 -0.51
C THR A 12 -12.78 -7.11 -0.40
N ILE A 13 -12.50 -7.66 0.78
CA ILE A 13 -12.46 -9.10 1.05
C ILE A 13 -13.53 -9.43 2.10
N SER A 14 -14.26 -10.52 1.92
CA SER A 14 -15.20 -11.01 2.93
C SER A 14 -14.45 -11.50 4.17
N LYS A 15 -14.96 -11.22 5.39
CA LYS A 15 -14.37 -11.80 6.60
C LYS A 15 -14.52 -13.31 6.68
N GLY A 16 -15.55 -13.85 6.05
CA GLY A 16 -15.77 -15.30 5.91
C GLY A 16 -14.97 -15.94 4.77
N GLU A 17 -14.19 -15.16 4.00
CA GLU A 17 -13.33 -15.71 2.95
C GLU A 17 -12.27 -16.63 3.55
N SER A 18 -11.92 -17.70 2.85
CA SER A 18 -10.89 -18.61 3.34
C SER A 18 -9.54 -17.89 3.46
N PRO A 19 -8.70 -18.25 4.45
CA PRO A 19 -7.37 -17.65 4.61
C PRO A 19 -6.51 -17.78 3.34
N PHE A 20 -6.66 -18.88 2.60
CA PHE A 20 -5.95 -19.12 1.34
C PHE A 20 -6.32 -18.10 0.26
N PHE A 21 -7.62 -17.86 0.03
CA PHE A 21 -8.05 -16.91 -0.99
C PHE A 21 -7.72 -15.47 -0.60
N ARG A 22 -7.78 -15.15 0.70
CA ARG A 22 -7.32 -13.86 1.23
C ARG A 22 -5.83 -13.62 0.93
N ASP A 23 -4.95 -14.54 1.34
CA ASP A 23 -3.51 -14.44 1.11
C ASP A 23 -3.19 -14.32 -0.40
N ARG A 24 -3.82 -15.14 -1.23
CA ARG A 24 -3.67 -15.06 -2.69
C ARG A 24 -4.08 -13.70 -3.24
N THR A 25 -5.17 -13.12 -2.75
CA THR A 25 -5.66 -11.79 -3.18
C THR A 25 -4.69 -10.68 -2.79
N LEU A 26 -4.13 -10.74 -1.58
CA LEU A 26 -3.14 -9.75 -1.12
C LEU A 26 -1.84 -9.86 -1.93
N LYS A 27 -1.30 -11.06 -2.14
CA LYS A 27 -0.11 -11.29 -2.98
C LYS A 27 -0.30 -10.83 -4.43
N GLN A 28 -1.47 -11.10 -5.00
CA GLN A 28 -1.80 -10.61 -6.35
C GLN A 28 -1.84 -9.08 -6.40
N THR A 29 -2.31 -8.45 -5.33
CA THR A 29 -2.35 -6.99 -5.20
C THR A 29 -0.94 -6.40 -5.13
N GLU A 30 -0.03 -7.01 -4.37
CA GLU A 30 1.38 -6.63 -4.30
C GLU A 30 2.06 -6.76 -5.67
N TYR A 31 1.82 -7.86 -6.37
CA TYR A 31 2.34 -8.07 -7.73
C TYR A 31 1.87 -6.98 -8.71
N TYR A 32 0.57 -6.64 -8.69
CA TYR A 32 0.04 -5.57 -9.54
C TYR A 32 0.58 -4.20 -9.18
N MET A 33 0.83 -3.93 -7.89
CA MET A 33 1.48 -2.68 -7.50
C MET A 33 2.89 -2.57 -8.08
N GLY A 34 3.68 -3.64 -8.02
CA GLY A 34 5.01 -3.67 -8.63
C GLY A 34 4.97 -3.37 -10.13
N ALA A 35 4.05 -3.99 -10.85
CA ALA A 35 3.82 -3.70 -12.27
C ALA A 35 3.43 -2.22 -12.49
N LYS A 36 2.54 -1.68 -11.65
CA LYS A 36 2.08 -0.30 -11.77
C LYS A 36 3.19 0.72 -11.54
N LEU A 37 4.11 0.44 -10.62
CA LEU A 37 5.27 1.29 -10.36
C LEU A 37 6.21 1.31 -11.56
N LEU A 38 6.45 0.15 -12.19
CA LEU A 38 7.27 0.07 -13.40
C LEU A 38 6.64 0.87 -14.56
N GLU A 39 5.31 0.85 -14.73
CA GLU A 39 4.61 1.65 -15.75
C GLU A 39 4.87 3.16 -15.62
N VAL A 40 5.04 3.65 -14.38
CA VAL A 40 5.31 5.07 -14.11
C VAL A 40 6.81 5.37 -13.96
N GLY A 41 7.68 4.42 -14.30
CA GLY A 41 9.13 4.57 -14.27
C GLY A 41 9.75 4.51 -12.88
N VAL A 42 9.06 3.92 -11.90
CA VAL A 42 9.52 3.77 -10.51
C VAL A 42 10.01 2.34 -10.30
N ASN A 43 11.18 2.18 -9.70
CA ASN A 43 11.71 0.85 -9.36
C ASN A 43 11.03 0.35 -8.08
N PRO A 44 10.23 -0.73 -8.13
CA PRO A 44 9.50 -1.22 -6.96
C PRO A 44 10.40 -1.74 -5.84
N ASN A 45 11.66 -2.08 -6.13
CA ASN A 45 12.60 -2.64 -5.17
C ASN A 45 13.53 -1.59 -4.56
N LYS A 46 13.40 -0.30 -4.90
CA LYS A 46 14.32 0.75 -4.44
C LYS A 46 13.61 2.06 -4.15
N GLY A 47 13.69 2.49 -2.90
CA GLY A 47 13.24 3.82 -2.47
C GLY A 47 11.71 3.99 -2.49
N VAL A 48 10.97 2.89 -2.33
CA VAL A 48 9.52 2.87 -2.20
C VAL A 48 9.16 2.35 -0.81
N ILE A 49 8.26 3.03 -0.11
CA ILE A 49 7.65 2.56 1.12
C ILE A 49 6.30 1.93 0.77
N TYR A 50 6.07 0.72 1.28
CA TYR A 50 4.81 0.02 1.12
C TYR A 50 4.06 -0.05 2.46
N ARG A 51 2.75 0.19 2.43
CA ARG A 51 1.89 0.05 3.61
C ARG A 51 0.58 -0.64 3.26
N TRP A 52 0.23 -1.62 4.05
CA TRP A 52 -1.13 -2.15 4.12
C TRP A 52 -1.93 -1.33 5.13
N LYS A 53 -3.15 -0.96 4.75
CA LYS A 53 -4.16 -0.43 5.66
C LYS A 53 -5.43 -1.26 5.52
N THR A 54 -5.97 -1.69 6.65
CA THR A 54 -7.23 -2.43 6.69
C THR A 54 -8.30 -1.58 7.36
N VAL A 55 -9.48 -1.54 6.75
CA VAL A 55 -10.65 -0.86 7.30
C VAL A 55 -11.78 -1.87 7.43
N ASP A 56 -12.30 -2.00 8.63
CA ASP A 56 -13.47 -2.84 8.91
C ASP A 56 -14.73 -2.23 8.27
N LYS A 57 -15.47 -3.04 7.52
CA LYS A 57 -16.75 -2.67 6.89
C LYS A 57 -17.86 -3.66 7.28
N GLY A 58 -17.84 -4.15 8.51
CA GLY A 58 -18.83 -5.08 9.05
C GLY A 58 -18.54 -6.52 8.62
N SER A 59 -19.27 -7.05 7.64
CA SER A 59 -19.06 -8.41 7.11
C SER A 59 -17.88 -8.53 6.14
N ARG A 60 -17.28 -7.39 5.78
CA ARG A 60 -16.16 -7.27 4.84
C ARG A 60 -15.05 -6.41 5.45
N GLU A 61 -13.87 -6.53 4.87
CA GLU A 61 -12.71 -5.70 5.16
C GLU A 61 -12.24 -5.06 3.86
N GLU A 62 -11.89 -3.78 3.91
CA GLU A 62 -11.24 -3.08 2.82
C GLU A 62 -9.73 -3.03 3.10
N TRP A 63 -8.97 -3.70 2.25
CA TRP A 63 -7.52 -3.78 2.30
C TRP A 63 -6.94 -2.85 1.23
N THR A 64 -6.21 -1.83 1.65
CA THR A 64 -5.55 -0.89 0.75
C THR A 64 -4.05 -1.06 0.82
N TYR A 65 -3.45 -1.42 -0.30
CA TYR A 65 -2.00 -1.44 -0.47
C TYR A 65 -1.54 -0.11 -1.07
N SER A 66 -0.68 0.59 -0.34
CA SER A 66 -0.17 1.89 -0.75
C SER A 66 1.33 1.81 -0.98
N ALA A 67 1.79 2.48 -2.03
CA ALA A 67 3.20 2.66 -2.35
C ALA A 67 3.51 4.16 -2.38
N TYR A 68 4.61 4.57 -1.73
CA TYR A 68 5.05 5.96 -1.62
C TYR A 68 6.51 6.09 -2.06
N TRP A 69 6.82 7.06 -2.90
CA TRP A 69 8.17 7.36 -3.39
C TRP A 69 8.37 8.87 -3.51
N GLY A 70 9.62 9.33 -3.71
CA GLY A 70 9.94 10.76 -3.79
C GLY A 70 9.40 11.55 -2.60
N ASP A 71 8.80 12.72 -2.85
CA ASP A 71 8.28 13.62 -1.83
C ASP A 71 7.26 12.97 -0.87
N SER A 72 6.44 12.04 -1.38
CA SER A 72 5.47 11.33 -0.53
C SER A 72 6.17 10.40 0.46
N ARG A 73 7.31 9.80 0.07
CA ARG A 73 8.10 8.97 0.97
C ARG A 73 8.69 9.80 2.11
N GLU A 74 9.28 10.94 1.79
CA GLU A 74 9.92 11.81 2.79
C GLU A 74 8.91 12.31 3.83
N LYS A 75 7.68 12.64 3.39
CA LYS A 75 6.59 13.00 4.31
C LYS A 75 6.23 11.87 5.27
N ILE A 76 6.10 10.65 4.77
CA ILE A 76 5.78 9.48 5.59
C ILE A 76 6.90 9.19 6.60
N GLU A 77 8.16 9.29 6.18
CA GLU A 77 9.31 9.11 7.08
C GLU A 77 9.37 10.20 8.16
N ALA A 78 9.02 11.45 7.82
CA ALA A 78 8.91 12.54 8.78
C ALA A 78 7.76 12.34 9.77
N GLU A 79 6.59 11.92 9.30
CA GLU A 79 5.44 11.58 10.16
C GLU A 79 5.79 10.51 11.18
N ASP A 80 6.42 9.40 10.75
CA ASP A 80 6.87 8.32 11.64
C ASP A 80 7.88 8.80 12.69
N ALA A 81 8.84 9.66 12.28
CA ALA A 81 9.83 10.22 13.19
C ALA A 81 9.20 11.13 14.25
N THR A 82 8.10 11.81 13.91
CA THR A 82 7.37 12.68 14.84
C THR A 82 6.52 11.87 15.82
N GLU A 83 5.90 10.79 15.35
CA GLU A 83 5.10 9.88 16.18
C GLU A 83 5.99 9.12 17.19
N ALA A 84 7.20 8.71 16.78
CA ALA A 84 8.16 8.04 17.66
C ALA A 84 8.78 8.95 18.74
N ALA A 85 8.81 10.27 18.52
CA ALA A 85 9.36 11.24 19.48
C ALA A 85 8.33 11.73 20.52
N GLY A 86 7.04 11.45 20.29
CA GLY A 86 5.93 11.84 21.17
C GLY A 86 5.41 10.72 22.09
N ALA A 87 5.98 9.52 22.02
CA ALA A 87 5.64 8.34 22.84
C ALA A 87 6.73 8.07 23.89
#